data_AF-A0AAV2ZJ14-F1
#
_entry.id   AF-A0AAV2ZJ14-F1
#
_cell.length_a   1.000
_cell.length_b   1.000
_cell.length_c   1.000
_cell.angle_alpha   90.00
_cell.angle_beta   90.00
_cell.angle_gamma   90.00
#
_symmetry.space_group_name_H-M   'P 1'
#
loop_
_entity.id
_entity.type
_entity.pdbx_description
1 polymer ?
#
loop_
_entity_poly.entity_id
_entity_poly.type
_entity_poly.pdbx_seq_one_letter_code
_entity_poly.pdbx_strand_id
1 'polypeptide(L)'
;MRPRGVGTVLTSKQEASLVSWVNDLRVEGLPISTTMLQLKAQEVAAAAGIPPGRFTASQSWRDGFLKRNRLSFRARTHQGQMM
;
A
#
# COMPACT_ATOMS: atom_id res chain seq x y z
N MET A 1 -5.23 -4.07 24.55
CA MET A 1 -4.07 -4.23 23.65
C MET A 1 -4.36 -5.42 22.72
N ARG A 2 -4.59 -5.21 21.42
CA ARG A 2 -4.91 -6.31 20.48
C ARG A 2 -3.61 -6.97 19.98
N PRO A 3 -3.54 -8.29 19.84
CA PRO A 3 -2.32 -8.97 19.41
C PRO A 3 -1.93 -8.46 18.03
N ARG A 4 -0.69 -7.95 17.99
CA ARG A 4 -0.03 -7.36 16.84
C ARG A 4 0.43 -8.53 15.95
N GLY A 5 -0.41 -9.01 15.03
CA GLY A 5 0.06 -10.14 14.20
C GLY A 5 -0.88 -10.88 13.24
N VAL A 6 -2.19 -10.62 13.20
CA VAL A 6 -3.10 -11.36 12.27
C VAL A 6 -3.42 -10.55 10.99
N GLY A 7 -2.74 -9.43 10.78
CA GLY A 7 -2.98 -8.52 9.66
C GLY A 7 -2.16 -8.79 8.40
N THR A 8 -1.29 -9.80 8.36
CA THR A 8 -0.50 -10.13 7.17
C THR A 8 -1.17 -11.25 6.39
N VAL A 9 -2.23 -10.92 5.66
CA VAL A 9 -2.79 -11.86 4.67
C VAL A 9 -1.84 -12.01 3.47
N LEU A 10 -0.97 -11.02 3.24
CA LEU A 10 0.02 -11.05 2.17
C LEU A 10 1.38 -11.59 2.66
N THR A 11 1.97 -12.50 1.88
CA THR A 11 3.34 -13.02 2.06
C THR A 11 4.38 -11.95 1.68
N SER A 12 5.61 -12.04 2.19
CA SER A 12 6.70 -11.10 1.87
C SER A 12 6.93 -10.91 0.36
N LYS A 13 6.74 -11.94 -0.46
CA LYS A 13 6.83 -11.86 -1.92
C LYS A 13 5.76 -10.94 -2.53
N GLN A 14 4.53 -11.03 -2.04
CA GLN A 14 3.42 -10.18 -2.48
C GLN A 14 3.60 -8.74 -2.00
N GLU A 15 4.08 -8.58 -0.76
CA GLU A 15 4.40 -7.27 -0.21
C GLU A 15 5.50 -6.57 -1.03
N ALA A 16 6.55 -7.30 -1.43
CA ALA A 16 7.61 -6.77 -2.31
C ALA A 16 7.08 -6.32 -3.68
N SER A 17 6.14 -7.07 -4.28
CA SER A 17 5.51 -6.67 -5.54
C SER A 17 4.74 -5.35 -5.41
N LEU A 18 4.04 -5.14 -4.28
CA LEU A 18 3.35 -3.87 -4.00
C LEU A 18 4.33 -2.73 -3.78
N VAL A 19 5.44 -2.97 -3.08
CA VAL A 19 6.50 -1.96 -2.88
C VAL A 19 7.13 -1.55 -4.20
N SER A 20 7.41 -2.51 -5.09
CA SER A 20 7.93 -2.23 -6.43
C SER A 20 6.96 -1.35 -7.21
N TRP A 21 5.67 -1.70 -7.23
CA TRP A 21 4.63 -0.92 -7.89
C TRP A 21 4.50 0.50 -7.32
N VAL A 22 4.57 0.66 -5.99
CA VAL A 22 4.58 2.00 -5.36
C VAL A 22 5.80 2.82 -5.76
N ASN A 23 6.98 2.20 -5.87
CA ASN A 23 8.19 2.91 -6.29
C ASN A 23 8.15 3.30 -7.76
N ASP A 24 7.63 2.43 -8.63
CA ASP A 24 7.45 2.69 -10.06
C ASP A 24 6.59 3.94 -10.30
N LEU A 25 5.42 4.00 -9.66
CA LEU A 25 4.53 5.18 -9.73
C LEU A 25 5.17 6.46 -9.16
N ARG A 26 6.07 6.34 -8.17
CA ARG A 26 6.82 7.48 -7.65
C ARG A 26 7.87 7.99 -8.65
N VAL A 27 8.50 7.09 -9.40
CA VAL A 27 9.43 7.45 -10.48
C VAL A 27 8.68 8.16 -11.60
N GLU A 28 7.47 7.70 -11.93
CA GLU A 28 6.58 8.37 -12.90
C GLU A 28 5.99 9.69 -12.39
N GLY A 29 6.15 10.01 -11.10
CA GLY A 29 5.62 11.22 -10.48
C GLY A 29 4.10 11.19 -10.27
N LEU A 30 3.46 10.03 -10.38
CA LEU A 30 2.03 9.88 -10.23
C LEU A 30 1.63 9.85 -8.74
N PRO A 31 0.60 10.62 -8.34
CA PRO A 31 0.10 10.57 -6.97
C PRO A 31 -0.58 9.23 -6.70
N ILE A 32 -0.10 8.51 -5.68
CA ILE A 32 -0.73 7.28 -5.22
C ILE A 32 -1.79 7.63 -4.18
N SER A 33 -3.05 7.39 -4.52
CA SER A 33 -4.14 7.49 -3.55
C SER A 33 -4.23 6.23 -2.67
N THR A 34 -4.79 6.41 -1.48
CA THR A 34 -5.13 5.33 -0.55
C THR A 34 -6.07 4.27 -1.17
N THR A 35 -6.93 4.67 -2.10
CA THR A 35 -7.84 3.80 -2.85
C THR A 35 -7.09 2.98 -3.89
N MET A 36 -6.15 3.58 -4.64
CA MET A 36 -5.33 2.84 -5.60
C MET A 36 -4.49 1.76 -4.92
N LEU A 37 -3.87 2.08 -3.77
CA LEU A 37 -3.14 1.07 -3.00
C LEU A 37 -4.07 -0.06 -2.53
N GLN A 38 -5.30 0.26 -2.12
CA GLN A 38 -6.27 -0.73 -1.66
C GLN A 38 -6.65 -1.69 -2.79
N LEU A 39 -7.00 -1.15 -3.96
CA LEU A 39 -7.33 -1.94 -5.15
C LEU A 39 -6.15 -2.82 -5.56
N LYS A 40 -4.93 -2.25 -5.64
CA LYS A 40 -3.76 -3.03 -6.04
C LYS A 40 -3.44 -4.15 -5.07
N ALA A 41 -3.57 -3.89 -3.77
CA ALA A 41 -3.36 -4.90 -2.75
C ALA A 41 -4.40 -6.03 -2.83
N GLN A 42 -5.66 -5.71 -3.16
CA GLN A 42 -6.69 -6.72 -3.41
C GLN A 42 -6.41 -7.55 -4.66
N GLU A 43 -5.95 -6.94 -5.76
CA GLU A 43 -5.52 -7.67 -6.95
C GLU A 43 -4.38 -8.65 -6.65
N VAL A 44 -3.37 -8.20 -5.92
CA VAL A 44 -2.23 -9.04 -5.51
C VAL A 44 -2.70 -10.18 -4.59
N ALA A 45 -3.68 -9.92 -3.71
CA ALA A 45 -4.27 -10.96 -2.88
C ALA A 45 -5.06 -11.98 -3.70
N ALA A 46 -5.84 -11.53 -4.68
CA ALA A 46 -6.59 -12.42 -5.58
C ALA A 46 -5.64 -13.29 -6.41
N ALA A 47 -4.57 -12.71 -6.97
CA ALA A 47 -3.53 -13.44 -7.70
C ALA A 47 -2.78 -14.47 -6.82
N ALA A 48 -2.75 -14.23 -5.51
CA ALA A 48 -2.20 -15.14 -4.52
C ALA A 48 -3.16 -16.27 -4.09
N GLY A 49 -4.40 -16.29 -4.62
CA GLY A 49 -5.43 -17.25 -4.22
C GLY A 49 -6.09 -16.93 -2.88
N ILE A 50 -5.97 -15.68 -2.38
CA ILE A 50 -6.67 -15.24 -1.18
C ILE A 50 -8.14 -14.94 -1.57
N PRO A 51 -9.12 -15.56 -0.89
CA PRO A 51 -10.52 -15.33 -1.21
C PRO A 51 -10.93 -13.85 -1.02
N PRO A 52 -11.83 -13.34 -1.88
CA PRO A 52 -12.40 -12.01 -1.69
C PRO A 52 -13.09 -11.93 -0.32
N GLY A 53 -12.87 -10.82 0.41
CA GLY A 53 -13.36 -10.62 1.77
C GLY A 53 -12.42 -11.08 2.88
N ARG A 54 -11.46 -11.98 2.60
CA ARG A 54 -10.41 -12.35 3.58
C ARG A 54 -9.34 -11.27 3.72
N PHE A 55 -9.13 -10.49 2.65
CA PHE A 55 -8.23 -9.36 2.63
C PHE A 55 -8.93 -8.13 2.04
N THR A 56 -9.14 -7.12 2.88
CA THR A 56 -9.82 -5.87 2.48
C THR A 56 -8.87 -4.69 2.31
N ALA A 57 -7.58 -4.89 2.54
CA ALA A 57 -6.57 -3.81 2.59
C ALA A 57 -7.04 -2.64 3.48
N SER A 58 -7.49 -2.97 4.70
CA SER A 58 -8.04 -2.03 5.67
C SER A 58 -7.06 -0.91 6.04
N GLN A 59 -7.57 0.16 6.66
CA GLN A 59 -6.74 1.30 7.09
C GLN A 59 -5.58 0.87 8.00
N SER A 60 -5.84 0.03 9.00
CA SER A 60 -4.79 -0.50 9.87
C SER A 60 -3.72 -1.31 9.11
N TRP A 61 -4.11 -2.05 8.08
CA TRP A 61 -3.14 -2.76 7.24
C TRP A 61 -2.30 -1.78 6.42
N ARG A 62 -2.92 -0.77 5.80
CA ARG A 62 -2.23 0.26 5.01
C ARG A 62 -1.21 1.01 5.86
N ASP A 63 -1.60 1.47 7.05
CA ASP A 63 -0.69 2.18 7.96
C ASP A 63 0.50 1.30 8.37
N GLY A 64 0.24 0.02 8.63
CA GLY A 64 1.28 -0.98 8.89
C GLY A 64 2.20 -1.20 7.70
N PHE A 65 1.65 -1.39 6.50
CA PHE A 65 2.38 -1.59 5.25
C PHE A 65 3.30 -0.40 4.95
N LEU A 66 2.79 0.83 5.05
CA LEU A 66 3.57 2.04 4.85
C LEU A 66 4.71 2.15 5.86
N LYS A 67 4.40 1.93 7.15
CA LYS A 67 5.40 2.02 8.22
C LYS A 67 6.50 0.97 8.07
N ARG A 68 6.16 -0.29 7.73
CA ARG A 68 7.12 -1.38 7.52
C ARG A 68 8.04 -1.09 6.34
N ASN A 69 7.49 -0.57 5.25
CA ASN A 69 8.22 -0.34 4.01
C ASN A 69 8.79 1.08 3.89
N ARG A 70 8.71 1.89 4.96
CA ARG A 70 9.15 3.30 4.99
C ARG A 70 8.53 4.14 3.86
N LEU A 71 7.32 3.77 3.45
CA LEU A 71 6.55 4.47 2.43
C LEU A 71 5.69 5.54 3.09
N SER A 72 5.38 6.59 2.34
CA SER A 72 4.43 7.62 2.74
C SER A 72 3.70 8.11 1.50
N PHE A 73 2.40 8.38 1.64
CA PHE A 73 1.59 8.97 0.58
C PHE A 73 1.87 10.46 0.38
N ARG A 74 3.10 10.94 0.66
CA ARG A 74 3.43 12.36 0.54
C ARG A 74 3.03 12.84 -0.86
N ALA A 75 1.92 13.56 -0.93
CA ALA A 75 1.67 14.45 -2.02
C ALA A 75 2.87 15.39 -2.03
N ARG A 76 3.58 15.52 -3.16
CA ARG A 76 4.29 16.78 -3.37
C ARG A 76 3.20 17.82 -3.41
N THR A 77 2.94 18.48 -2.29
CA THR A 77 2.30 19.78 -2.32
C THR A 77 3.20 20.59 -3.22
N HIS A 78 2.73 20.93 -4.42
CA HIS A 78 3.36 21.94 -5.23
C HIS A 78 3.18 23.27 -4.48
N GLN A 79 3.92 23.44 -3.39
CA GLN A 79 4.30 24.77 -2.92
C GLN A 79 5.34 25.26 -3.92
N GLY A 80 4.86 25.58 -5.12
CA GLY A 80 5.47 26.63 -5.92
C GLY A 80 5.27 27.92 -5.15
N GLN A 81 6.33 28.33 -4.46
CA GLN A 81 6.51 29.66 -3.93
C GLN A 81 6.56 30.66 -5.09
N MET A 82 5.69 31.69 -5.08
CA MET A 82 5.95 33.03 -5.63
C MET A 82 4.77 33.91 -5.18
N MET A 83 4.93 34.64 -4.07
CA MET A 83 5.24 36.08 -3.99
C MET A 83 4.02 36.99 -4.20
#